data_AF-A0A329ZL90-F1
#
_entry.id   AF-A0A329ZL90-F1
#
_cell.length_a   1.000
_cell.length_b   1.000
_cell.length_c   1.000
_cell.angle_alpha   90.00
_cell.angle_beta   90.00
_cell.angle_gamma   90.00
#
_symmetry.space_group_name_H-M   'P 1'
#
loop_
_entity.id
_entity.type
_entity.pdbx_description
1 polymer ?
#
loop_
_entity_poly.entity_id
_entity_poly.type
_entity_poly.pdbx_seq_one_letter_code
_entity_poly.pdbx_strand_id
1 'polypeptide(L)'
;TKESTNWLENDSIQKIKTPLKEGLGILSLISPQKAENKEPQETEAEKIARITKHINEKFNPNKIKRNNITEEQVAEALRRNEIVFDENGEVIDGFIRNPKRDWFLYRHLGNPFAVELNKAGLTEEARAASKHYETLSHDETFPIFASYIFQRLSQSKAMTGSYEHVFSNAIPTFNSTTKKGIMDEFFKMIDKSIQMRIDNKQGHSAEAVKEKVETLTGLKDAVKEVYSKNA
;
A
#
# COMPACT_ATOMS: atom_id res chain seq x y z
N THR A 1 55.67 5.16 -14.26
CA THR A 1 55.45 5.13 -12.79
C THR A 1 54.02 4.72 -12.56
N LYS A 2 53.80 3.53 -11.98
CA LYS A 2 52.50 3.06 -11.50
C LYS A 2 52.48 3.37 -10.01
N GLU A 3 51.50 4.11 -9.53
CA GLU A 3 51.21 4.19 -8.10
C GLU A 3 49.80 3.66 -7.86
N SER A 4 49.76 2.73 -6.92
CA SER A 4 48.60 2.06 -6.37
C SER A 4 48.34 2.69 -5.02
N THR A 5 47.08 2.95 -4.68
CA THR A 5 46.72 3.22 -3.29
C THR A 5 45.41 2.52 -2.98
N ASN A 6 45.56 1.37 -2.33
CA ASN A 6 44.54 0.77 -1.48
C ASN A 6 44.17 1.75 -0.37
N TRP A 7 42.89 1.99 -0.16
CA TRP A 7 42.33 2.26 1.17
C TRP A 7 40.95 1.60 1.24
N LEU A 8 40.95 0.38 1.78
CA LEU A 8 39.84 -0.16 2.55
C LEU A 8 40.01 0.33 4.00
N GLU A 9 38.88 0.47 4.69
CA GLU A 9 38.70 0.56 6.15
C GLU A 9 38.90 1.94 6.80
N ASN A 10 37.78 2.63 7.08
CA ASN A 10 37.24 2.57 8.43
C ASN A 10 35.78 3.07 8.54
N ASP A 11 34.93 2.13 8.92
CA ASP A 11 33.80 2.20 9.84
C ASP A 11 33.35 3.56 10.38
N SER A 12 32.11 3.93 10.06
CA SER A 12 31.12 4.45 11.01
C SER A 12 29.72 4.49 10.39
N ILE A 13 29.25 3.37 9.83
CA ILE A 13 27.81 3.18 9.67
C ILE A 13 27.30 2.68 11.02
N GLN A 14 26.70 3.58 11.79
CA GLN A 14 25.89 3.20 12.94
C GLN A 14 24.78 2.26 12.43
N LYS A 15 25.03 0.95 12.54
CA LYS A 15 24.03 -0.09 12.37
C LYS A 15 22.98 0.14 13.46
N ILE A 16 21.85 0.72 13.08
CA ILE A 16 20.63 0.61 13.88
C ILE A 16 20.29 -0.88 13.89
N LYS A 17 20.69 -1.57 14.96
CA LYS A 17 20.22 -2.92 15.28
C LYS A 17 18.78 -2.80 15.74
N THR A 18 17.85 -2.72 14.79
CA THR A 18 16.45 -3.08 15.08
C THR A 18 16.34 -4.60 14.99
N PRO A 19 15.82 -5.31 16.01
CA PRO A 19 15.67 -6.75 15.93
C PRO A 19 14.56 -7.08 14.92
N LEU A 20 14.94 -7.59 13.74
CA LEU A 20 14.04 -8.15 12.72
C LEU A 20 13.47 -9.53 13.11
N LYS A 21 13.26 -9.79 14.41
CA LYS A 21 12.87 -11.13 14.90
C LYS A 21 11.40 -11.33 15.24
N GLU A 22 10.55 -10.29 15.16
CA GLU A 22 9.12 -10.44 15.45
C GLU A 22 8.22 -10.48 14.20
N GLY A 23 8.76 -10.22 13.01
CA GLY A 23 8.01 -10.26 11.74
C GLY A 23 7.94 -11.63 11.04
N LEU A 24 8.64 -12.65 11.56
CA LEU A 24 8.66 -14.01 11.00
C LEU A 24 7.86 -15.03 11.85
N GLY A 25 7.26 -14.57 12.95
CA GLY A 25 6.62 -15.44 13.95
C GLY A 25 5.24 -15.99 13.59
N ILE A 26 4.66 -15.65 12.43
CA ILE A 26 3.31 -16.09 12.04
C ILE A 26 3.33 -17.39 11.20
N LEU A 27 4.51 -17.89 10.79
CA LEU A 27 4.61 -19.11 9.95
C LEU A 27 4.96 -20.40 10.70
N SER A 28 5.03 -20.41 12.04
CA SER A 28 5.40 -21.61 12.80
C SER A 28 4.48 -21.91 13.98
N LEU A 29 3.24 -22.30 13.73
CA LEU A 29 2.42 -23.01 14.74
C LEU A 29 1.56 -24.09 14.08
N ILE A 30 2.20 -25.18 13.66
CA ILE A 30 1.54 -26.49 13.62
C ILE A 30 2.50 -27.51 14.23
N SER A 31 2.18 -27.93 15.46
CA SER A 31 2.82 -29.05 16.16
C SER A 31 2.61 -30.35 15.36
N PRO A 32 3.59 -31.26 15.29
CA PRO A 32 3.48 -32.46 14.48
C PRO A 32 2.52 -33.48 15.13
N GLN A 33 1.89 -34.28 14.27
CA GLN A 33 1.07 -35.48 14.54
C GLN A 33 -0.44 -35.28 14.69
N LYS A 34 -1.13 -35.30 13.54
CA LYS A 34 -2.08 -36.38 13.18
C LYS A 34 -2.38 -36.28 11.69
N ALA A 35 -2.22 -37.41 10.99
CA ALA A 35 -2.53 -37.53 9.58
C ALA A 35 -4.04 -37.47 9.39
N GLU A 36 -4.52 -36.41 8.76
CA GLU A 36 -5.82 -36.34 8.12
C GLU A 36 -5.59 -35.82 6.70
N ASN A 37 -6.24 -36.46 5.73
CA ASN A 37 -6.16 -36.14 4.31
C ASN A 37 -6.26 -34.63 4.09
N LYS A 38 -5.12 -33.98 3.83
CA LYS A 38 -5.07 -32.60 3.35
C LYS A 38 -4.92 -32.66 1.85
N GLU A 39 -5.78 -31.94 1.15
CA GLU A 39 -5.52 -31.51 -0.23
C GLU A 39 -4.06 -31.05 -0.36
N PRO A 40 -3.41 -31.23 -1.53
CA PRO A 40 -2.04 -30.77 -1.71
C PRO A 40 -1.94 -29.30 -1.28
N GLN A 41 -1.16 -29.03 -0.24
CA GLN A 41 -0.91 -27.65 0.17
C GLN A 41 -0.14 -26.98 -0.97
N GLU A 42 -0.72 -25.91 -1.53
CA GLU A 42 -0.09 -25.08 -2.55
C GLU A 42 1.31 -24.66 -2.09
N THR A 43 2.32 -24.90 -2.92
CA THR A 43 3.68 -24.43 -2.65
C THR A 43 3.75 -22.90 -2.75
N GLU A 44 4.76 -22.28 -2.12
CA GLU A 44 4.94 -20.82 -2.19
C GLU A 44 5.08 -20.32 -3.64
N ALA A 45 5.76 -21.10 -4.50
CA ALA A 45 5.93 -20.81 -5.92
C ALA A 45 4.58 -20.88 -6.67
N GLU A 46 3.77 -21.91 -6.43
CA GLU A 46 2.44 -22.03 -7.04
C GLU A 46 1.52 -20.88 -6.60
N LYS A 47 1.59 -20.47 -5.32
CA LYS A 47 0.84 -19.32 -4.81
C LYS A 47 1.25 -18.02 -5.49
N ILE A 48 2.56 -17.76 -5.63
CA ILE A 48 3.06 -16.57 -6.32
C ILE A 48 2.64 -16.58 -7.78
N ALA A 49 2.73 -17.72 -8.48
CA ALA A 49 2.30 -17.86 -9.86
C ALA A 49 0.79 -17.60 -10.02
N ARG A 50 -0.04 -18.15 -9.13
CA ARG A 50 -1.50 -17.91 -9.11
C ARG A 50 -1.83 -16.44 -8.91
N ILE A 51 -1.23 -15.80 -7.92
CA ILE A 51 -1.43 -14.37 -7.65
C ILE A 51 -0.98 -13.51 -8.84
N THR A 52 0.18 -13.83 -9.42
CA THR A 52 0.72 -13.12 -10.59
C THR A 52 -0.23 -13.21 -11.78
N LYS A 53 -0.75 -14.42 -12.04
CA LYS A 53 -1.74 -14.64 -13.10
C LYS A 53 -3.00 -13.81 -12.85
N HIS A 54 -3.58 -13.92 -11.66
CA HIS A 54 -4.80 -13.18 -11.29
C HIS A 54 -4.62 -11.67 -11.42
N ILE A 55 -3.49 -11.12 -10.94
CA ILE A 55 -3.21 -9.70 -11.05
C ILE A 55 -3.15 -9.25 -12.52
N ASN A 56 -2.46 -10.00 -13.38
CA ASN A 56 -2.37 -9.68 -14.80
C ASN A 56 -3.72 -9.82 -15.52
N GLU A 57 -4.57 -10.75 -15.11
CA GLU A 57 -5.91 -10.93 -15.69
C GLU A 57 -6.88 -9.84 -15.24
N LYS A 58 -6.92 -9.51 -13.94
CA LYS A 58 -7.84 -8.52 -13.36
C LYS A 58 -7.43 -7.08 -13.66
N PHE A 59 -6.15 -6.74 -13.49
CA PHE A 59 -5.68 -5.34 -13.52
C PHE A 59 -4.97 -4.93 -14.81
N ASN A 60 -4.75 -5.87 -15.74
CA ASN A 60 -4.28 -5.60 -17.11
C ASN A 60 -5.22 -6.23 -18.17
N PRO A 61 -6.51 -5.86 -18.21
CA PRO A 61 -7.51 -6.51 -19.06
C PRO A 61 -7.19 -6.42 -20.56
N ASN A 62 -6.47 -5.36 -20.98
CA ASN A 62 -6.05 -5.16 -22.36
C ASN A 62 -4.78 -5.94 -22.75
N LYS A 63 -4.24 -6.78 -21.84
CA LYS A 63 -3.07 -7.63 -22.05
C LYS A 63 -1.87 -6.87 -22.64
N ILE A 64 -1.69 -5.62 -22.23
CA ILE A 64 -0.58 -4.79 -22.70
C ILE A 64 0.70 -5.36 -22.10
N LYS A 65 1.56 -5.96 -22.93
CA LYS A 65 2.76 -6.71 -22.47
C LYS A 65 3.67 -5.92 -21.52
N ARG A 66 3.86 -4.61 -21.76
CA ARG A 66 4.69 -3.75 -20.90
C ARG A 66 4.11 -3.53 -19.50
N ASN A 67 2.83 -3.85 -19.29
CA ASN A 67 2.14 -3.74 -18.01
C ASN A 67 2.14 -5.06 -17.24
N ASN A 68 2.66 -6.16 -17.83
CA ASN A 68 2.67 -7.44 -17.15
C ASN A 68 3.58 -7.38 -15.92
N ILE A 69 3.03 -7.89 -14.82
CA ILE A 69 3.70 -8.05 -13.55
C ILE A 69 4.35 -9.43 -13.50
N THR A 70 5.59 -9.49 -13.03
CA THR A 70 6.35 -10.74 -12.88
C THR A 70 6.17 -11.37 -11.50
N GLU A 71 6.48 -12.66 -11.40
CA GLU A 71 6.46 -13.40 -10.13
C GLU A 71 7.43 -12.81 -9.10
N GLU A 72 8.59 -12.31 -9.52
CA GLU A 72 9.52 -11.65 -8.58
C GLU A 72 8.93 -10.34 -8.01
N GLN A 73 8.17 -9.60 -8.83
CA GLN A 73 7.50 -8.38 -8.36
C GLN A 73 6.37 -8.71 -7.37
N VAL A 74 5.63 -9.79 -7.60
CA VAL A 74 4.61 -10.27 -6.65
C VAL A 74 5.24 -10.77 -5.36
N ALA A 75 6.31 -11.56 -5.43
CA ALA A 75 7.03 -12.05 -4.26
C ALA A 75 7.52 -10.88 -3.38
N GLU A 76 8.09 -9.85 -4.00
CA GLU A 76 8.54 -8.66 -3.27
C GLU A 76 7.38 -7.86 -2.65
N ALA A 77 6.26 -7.72 -3.36
CA ALA A 77 5.08 -7.05 -2.83
C ALA A 77 4.46 -7.84 -1.65
N LEU A 78 4.41 -9.17 -1.72
CA LEU A 78 4.00 -10.04 -0.61
C LEU A 78 4.92 -9.84 0.61
N ARG A 79 6.24 -9.85 0.40
CA ARG A 79 7.24 -9.64 1.47
C ARG A 79 7.07 -8.28 2.16
N ARG A 80 6.60 -7.26 1.43
CA ARG A 80 6.35 -5.91 1.95
C ARG A 80 4.94 -5.70 2.49
N ASN A 81 4.09 -6.72 2.46
CA ASN A 81 2.67 -6.63 2.80
C ASN A 81 1.94 -5.57 1.95
N GLU A 82 2.35 -5.43 0.68
CA GLU A 82 1.84 -4.45 -0.29
C GLU A 82 0.68 -5.00 -1.12
N ILE A 83 0.20 -6.23 -0.87
CA ILE A 83 -0.95 -6.86 -1.54
C ILE A 83 -2.09 -7.01 -0.54
N VAL A 84 -3.29 -6.57 -0.91
CA VAL A 84 -4.50 -6.68 -0.08
C VAL A 84 -5.37 -7.81 -0.61
N PHE A 85 -5.81 -8.67 0.32
CA PHE A 85 -6.66 -9.82 0.03
C PHE A 85 -8.07 -9.63 0.62
N ASP A 86 -9.07 -10.15 -0.08
CA ASP A 86 -10.41 -10.30 0.47
C ASP A 86 -10.49 -11.48 1.46
N GLU A 87 -11.68 -11.70 2.03
CA GLU A 87 -11.96 -12.85 2.91
C GLU A 87 -11.77 -14.23 2.24
N ASN A 88 -11.76 -14.31 0.91
CA ASN A 88 -11.58 -15.54 0.15
C ASN A 88 -10.12 -15.77 -0.28
N GLY A 89 -9.22 -14.83 0.02
CA GLY A 89 -7.83 -14.88 -0.40
C GLY A 89 -7.59 -14.40 -1.84
N GLU A 90 -8.54 -13.69 -2.43
CA GLU A 90 -8.42 -13.05 -3.75
C GLU A 90 -7.77 -11.68 -3.65
N VAL A 91 -6.94 -11.31 -4.62
CA VAL A 91 -6.31 -9.98 -4.64
C VAL A 91 -7.33 -8.92 -5.05
N ILE A 92 -7.49 -7.93 -4.18
CA ILE A 92 -8.36 -6.76 -4.40
C ILE A 92 -7.57 -5.46 -4.53
N ASP A 93 -6.35 -5.41 -3.99
CA ASP A 93 -5.52 -4.21 -4.08
C ASP A 93 -4.01 -4.53 -4.05
N GLY A 94 -3.19 -3.56 -4.44
CA GLY A 94 -1.76 -3.66 -4.19
C GLY A 94 -0.87 -2.61 -4.84
N PHE A 95 0.35 -2.52 -4.31
CA PHE A 95 1.47 -1.79 -4.91
C PHE A 95 2.49 -2.77 -5.47
N ILE A 96 2.55 -2.85 -6.79
CA ILE A 96 3.53 -3.67 -7.48
C ILE A 96 4.59 -2.76 -8.10
N ARG A 97 5.77 -2.76 -7.48
CA ARG A 97 6.88 -1.90 -7.88
C ARG A 97 7.68 -2.54 -9.00
N ASN A 98 8.25 -1.71 -9.86
CA ASN A 98 9.27 -2.16 -10.79
C ASN A 98 10.65 -2.01 -10.13
N PRO A 99 11.36 -3.12 -9.84
CA PRO A 99 12.66 -3.05 -9.14
C PRO A 99 13.73 -2.28 -9.93
N LYS A 100 13.56 -2.12 -11.25
CA LYS A 100 14.47 -1.34 -12.11
C LYS A 100 14.08 0.14 -12.21
N ARG A 101 12.92 0.54 -11.68
CA ARG A 101 12.35 1.90 -11.78
C ARG A 101 11.57 2.24 -10.51
N ASP A 102 12.20 2.03 -9.35
CA ASP A 102 11.57 2.09 -8.01
C ASP A 102 10.88 3.45 -7.68
N TRP A 103 11.19 4.50 -8.44
CA TRP A 103 10.60 5.83 -8.34
C TRP A 103 9.31 6.03 -9.17
N PHE A 104 8.98 5.10 -10.07
CA PHE A 104 7.77 5.15 -10.88
C PHE A 104 6.82 4.04 -10.42
N LEU A 105 5.84 4.41 -9.58
CA LEU A 105 4.63 3.60 -9.37
C LEU A 105 3.96 3.44 -10.73
N TYR A 106 4.18 2.28 -11.36
CA TYR A 106 3.71 2.05 -12.73
C TYR A 106 2.18 2.15 -12.82
N ARG A 107 1.50 1.76 -11.73
CA ARG A 107 0.09 2.03 -11.42
C ARG A 107 -0.18 1.43 -10.05
N HIS A 108 -0.95 2.08 -9.18
CA HIS A 108 -1.62 1.36 -8.10
C HIS A 108 -2.64 0.40 -8.70
N LEU A 109 -2.76 -0.82 -8.15
CA LEU A 109 -3.77 -1.77 -8.62
C LEU A 109 -5.18 -1.37 -8.13
N GLY A 110 -5.28 -0.63 -7.02
CA GLY A 110 -6.52 -0.13 -6.45
C GLY A 110 -6.29 1.06 -5.49
N ASN A 111 -6.99 1.12 -4.38
CA ASN A 111 -6.89 2.20 -3.41
C ASN A 111 -5.49 2.27 -2.76
N PRO A 112 -4.72 3.35 -2.97
CA PRO A 112 -3.40 3.48 -2.34
C PRO A 112 -3.44 3.51 -0.80
N PHE A 113 -4.52 4.01 -0.20
CA PHE A 113 -4.68 3.97 1.25
C PHE A 113 -4.96 2.56 1.78
N ALA A 114 -5.64 1.70 1.00
CA ALA A 114 -5.85 0.30 1.41
C ALA A 114 -4.51 -0.41 1.59
N VAL A 115 -3.57 -0.20 0.66
CA VAL A 115 -2.23 -0.79 0.74
C VAL A 115 -1.47 -0.28 1.97
N GLU A 116 -1.52 1.03 2.25
CA GLU A 116 -0.83 1.59 3.42
C GLU A 116 -1.45 1.15 4.75
N LEU A 117 -2.77 1.01 4.83
CA LEU A 117 -3.46 0.44 5.99
C LEU A 117 -3.08 -1.04 6.18
N ASN A 118 -3.01 -1.81 5.09
CA ASN A 118 -2.63 -3.21 5.14
C ASN A 118 -1.19 -3.39 5.62
N LYS A 119 -0.24 -2.60 5.10
CA LYS A 119 1.16 -2.58 5.55
C LYS A 119 1.27 -2.31 7.05
N ALA A 120 0.36 -1.52 7.62
CA ALA A 120 0.29 -1.22 9.04
C ALA A 120 -0.43 -2.31 9.89
N GLY A 121 -0.93 -3.39 9.27
CA GLY A 121 -1.64 -4.47 9.95
C GLY A 121 -3.14 -4.22 10.15
N LEU A 122 -3.71 -3.20 9.52
CA LEU A 122 -5.14 -2.88 9.58
C LEU A 122 -5.89 -3.52 8.40
N THR A 123 -5.89 -4.86 8.35
CA THR A 123 -6.37 -5.64 7.19
C THR A 123 -7.86 -5.43 6.90
N GLU A 124 -8.70 -5.34 7.93
CA GLU A 124 -10.14 -5.15 7.76
C GLU A 124 -10.46 -3.73 7.25
N GLU A 125 -9.79 -2.72 7.79
CA GLU A 125 -9.88 -1.33 7.34
C GLU A 125 -9.34 -1.15 5.91
N ALA A 126 -8.24 -1.85 5.57
CA ALA A 126 -7.72 -1.91 4.21
C ALA A 126 -8.73 -2.52 3.24
N ARG A 127 -9.37 -3.62 3.63
CA ARG A 127 -10.41 -4.27 2.81
C ARG A 127 -11.61 -3.34 2.61
N ALA A 128 -12.04 -2.61 3.64
CA ALA A 128 -13.11 -1.62 3.54
C ALA A 128 -12.76 -0.49 2.55
N ALA A 129 -11.53 0.04 2.64
CA ALA A 129 -11.03 1.07 1.74
C ALA A 129 -10.98 0.58 0.28
N SER A 130 -10.58 -0.66 0.05
CA SER A 130 -10.51 -1.28 -1.27
C SER A 130 -11.91 -1.55 -1.85
N LYS A 131 -12.83 -2.14 -1.05
CA LYS A 131 -14.22 -2.39 -1.45
C LYS A 131 -14.94 -1.10 -1.86
N HIS A 132 -14.79 -0.02 -1.09
CA HIS A 132 -15.32 1.30 -1.48
C HIS A 132 -14.73 1.81 -2.78
N TYR A 133 -13.42 1.63 -2.99
CA TYR A 133 -12.75 2.09 -4.20
C TYR A 133 -13.24 1.33 -5.45
N GLU A 134 -13.53 0.03 -5.34
CA GLU A 134 -14.09 -0.76 -6.44
C GLU A 134 -15.51 -0.30 -6.87
N THR A 135 -16.25 0.41 -6.02
CA THR A 135 -17.56 0.97 -6.40
C THR A 135 -17.47 2.27 -7.22
N LEU A 136 -16.28 2.85 -7.34
CA LEU A 136 -16.06 4.13 -8.00
C LEU A 136 -15.69 3.95 -9.47
N SER A 137 -16.14 4.88 -10.31
CA SER A 137 -15.62 5.03 -11.66
C SER A 137 -14.17 5.50 -11.66
N HIS A 138 -13.49 5.36 -12.81
CA HIS A 138 -12.09 5.79 -12.93
C HIS A 138 -11.87 7.25 -12.50
N ASP A 139 -12.76 8.16 -12.90
CA ASP A 139 -12.63 9.59 -12.57
C ASP A 139 -12.90 9.88 -11.09
N GLU A 140 -13.84 9.14 -10.49
CA GLU A 140 -14.15 9.23 -9.06
C GLU A 140 -13.03 8.68 -8.17
N THR A 141 -12.09 7.89 -8.71
CA THR A 141 -10.92 7.46 -7.92
C THR A 141 -9.85 8.55 -7.78
N PHE A 142 -9.84 9.52 -8.70
CA PHE A 142 -8.79 10.56 -8.74
C PHE A 142 -8.71 11.38 -7.45
N PRO A 143 -9.83 11.76 -6.80
CA PRO A 143 -9.77 12.46 -5.53
C PRO A 143 -9.02 11.74 -4.42
N ILE A 144 -9.21 10.43 -4.31
CA ILE A 144 -8.56 9.56 -3.33
C ILE A 144 -7.06 9.49 -3.63
N PHE A 145 -6.71 9.26 -4.89
CA PHE A 145 -5.32 9.22 -5.32
C PHE A 145 -4.58 10.55 -5.06
N ALA A 146 -5.19 11.68 -5.42
CA ALA A 146 -4.61 12.99 -5.17
C ALA A 146 -4.36 13.23 -3.67
N SER A 147 -5.31 12.86 -2.80
CA SER A 147 -5.16 12.93 -1.35
C SER A 147 -3.98 12.10 -0.83
N TYR A 148 -3.83 10.88 -1.33
CA TYR A 148 -2.67 10.04 -1.01
C TYR A 148 -1.35 10.70 -1.43
N ILE A 149 -1.26 11.20 -2.67
CA ILE A 149 -0.04 11.85 -3.16
C ILE A 149 0.31 13.09 -2.34
N PHE A 150 -0.65 13.96 -2.04
CA PHE A 150 -0.40 15.14 -1.21
C PHE A 150 0.09 14.79 0.20
N GLN A 151 -0.43 13.71 0.78
CA GLN A 151 0.07 13.21 2.04
C GLN A 151 1.53 12.73 1.92
N ARG A 152 1.82 11.87 0.93
CA ARG A 152 3.17 11.35 0.72
C ARG A 152 4.17 12.49 0.48
N LEU A 153 3.79 13.52 -0.27
CA LEU A 153 4.63 14.70 -0.52
C LEU A 153 4.88 15.48 0.78
N SER A 154 3.84 15.67 1.59
CA SER A 154 3.95 16.34 2.88
C SER A 154 4.91 15.58 3.82
N GLN A 155 4.80 14.25 3.89
CA GLN A 155 5.70 13.42 4.68
C GLN A 155 7.13 13.44 4.16
N SER A 156 7.33 13.33 2.85
CA SER A 156 8.66 13.42 2.24
C SER A 156 9.36 14.73 2.60
N LYS A 157 8.65 15.85 2.45
CA LYS A 157 9.20 17.16 2.79
C LYS A 157 9.48 17.30 4.28
N ALA A 158 8.60 16.80 5.14
CA ALA A 158 8.79 16.86 6.59
C ALA A 158 10.03 16.06 7.04
N MET A 159 10.27 14.89 6.44
CA MET A 159 11.35 13.99 6.87
C MET A 159 12.69 14.26 6.19
N THR A 160 12.68 14.68 4.93
CA THR A 160 13.90 14.79 4.11
C THR A 160 14.20 16.22 3.66
N GLY A 161 13.30 17.17 3.90
CA GLY A 161 13.39 18.53 3.35
C GLY A 161 13.10 18.62 1.85
N SER A 162 12.85 17.50 1.15
CA SER A 162 12.63 17.41 -0.30
C SER A 162 11.39 16.58 -0.65
N TYR A 163 10.85 16.80 -1.85
CA TYR A 163 9.76 16.00 -2.42
C TYR A 163 10.26 14.81 -3.26
N GLU A 164 11.56 14.72 -3.54
CA GLU A 164 12.14 13.72 -4.45
C GLU A 164 11.96 12.28 -3.95
N HIS A 165 11.75 12.09 -2.65
CA HIS A 165 11.65 10.78 -2.02
C HIS A 165 10.21 10.35 -1.71
N VAL A 166 9.20 11.03 -2.27
CA VAL A 166 7.77 10.79 -2.01
C VAL A 166 7.33 9.32 -2.06
N PHE A 167 7.92 8.50 -2.93
CA PHE A 167 7.60 7.07 -3.07
C PHE A 167 8.61 6.12 -2.43
N SER A 168 9.62 6.66 -1.74
CA SER A 168 10.57 5.88 -0.97
C SER A 168 9.87 5.16 0.17
N ASN A 169 10.25 3.89 0.37
CA ASN A 169 9.77 3.10 1.51
C ASN A 169 10.26 3.61 2.85
N ALA A 170 11.32 4.43 2.87
CA ALA A 170 11.84 5.03 4.09
C ALA A 170 10.89 6.10 4.66
N ILE A 171 9.95 6.60 3.86
CA ILE A 171 8.95 7.57 4.29
C ILE A 171 7.65 6.83 4.55
N PRO A 172 7.25 6.65 5.82
CA PRO A 172 5.97 6.06 6.16
C PRO A 172 4.84 7.02 5.79
N THR A 173 3.69 6.45 5.48
CA THR A 173 2.47 7.23 5.22
C THR A 173 1.89 7.80 6.52
N PHE A 174 1.94 6.99 7.58
CA PHE A 174 1.50 7.31 8.94
C PHE A 174 2.71 7.46 9.87
N ASN A 175 2.67 8.43 10.76
CA ASN A 175 3.73 8.65 11.76
C ASN A 175 3.54 7.75 12.99
N SER A 176 2.29 7.45 13.34
CA SER A 176 1.94 6.51 14.40
C SER A 176 2.20 5.06 14.00
N THR A 177 2.54 4.24 15.00
CA THR A 177 2.62 2.78 14.90
C THR A 177 1.45 2.08 15.62
N THR A 178 0.64 2.82 16.37
CA THR A 178 -0.54 2.28 17.06
C THR A 178 -1.76 2.28 16.15
N LYS A 179 -2.63 1.26 16.25
CA LYS A 179 -3.88 1.18 15.48
C LYS A 179 -4.69 2.47 15.58
N LYS A 180 -4.96 2.94 16.81
CA LYS A 180 -5.71 4.18 17.05
C LYS A 180 -5.06 5.40 16.42
N GLY A 181 -3.76 5.61 16.63
CA GLY A 181 -3.08 6.78 16.08
C GLY A 181 -3.02 6.77 14.55
N ILE A 182 -2.87 5.59 13.92
CA ILE A 182 -2.91 5.44 12.47
C ILE A 182 -4.29 5.81 11.92
N MET A 183 -5.35 5.37 12.59
CA MET A 183 -6.72 5.71 12.19
C MET A 183 -7.06 7.19 12.40
N ASP A 184 -6.61 7.78 13.51
CA ASP A 184 -6.75 9.22 13.76
C ASP A 184 -6.03 10.04 12.68
N GLU A 185 -4.82 9.64 12.28
CA GLU A 185 -4.11 10.24 11.16
C GLU A 185 -4.86 10.05 9.84
N PHE A 186 -5.32 8.82 9.54
CA PHE A 186 -6.11 8.52 8.35
C PHE A 186 -7.32 9.46 8.21
N PHE A 187 -8.17 9.53 9.23
CA PHE A 187 -9.36 10.37 9.18
C PHE A 187 -9.03 11.85 9.07
N LYS A 188 -8.00 12.33 9.80
CA LYS A 188 -7.56 13.72 9.71
C LYS A 188 -7.05 14.09 8.31
N MET A 189 -6.37 13.16 7.62
CA MET A 189 -5.89 13.37 6.25
C MET A 189 -7.05 13.47 5.26
N ILE A 190 -8.06 12.62 5.40
CA ILE A 190 -9.25 12.68 4.55
C ILE A 190 -10.03 13.98 4.81
N ASP A 191 -10.22 14.37 6.07
CA ASP A 191 -10.89 15.61 6.44
C ASP A 191 -10.18 16.85 5.89
N LYS A 192 -8.86 16.89 5.99
CA LYS A 192 -8.06 17.96 5.38
C LYS A 192 -8.25 18.01 3.86
N SER A 193 -8.32 16.85 3.21
CA SER A 193 -8.54 16.76 1.77
C SER A 193 -9.92 17.24 1.35
N ILE A 194 -10.95 16.92 2.13
CA ILE A 194 -12.32 17.43 1.93
C ILE A 194 -12.32 18.95 2.04
N GLN A 195 -11.74 19.50 3.11
CA GLN A 195 -11.69 20.94 3.34
C GLN A 195 -10.95 21.67 2.21
N MET A 196 -9.80 21.13 1.77
CA MET A 196 -9.05 21.70 0.64
C MET A 196 -9.88 21.79 -0.64
N ARG A 197 -10.80 20.86 -0.89
CA ARG A 197 -11.68 20.90 -2.08
C ARG A 197 -12.78 21.94 -1.94
N ILE A 198 -13.32 22.10 -0.74
CA ILE A 198 -14.31 23.12 -0.42
C ILE A 198 -13.69 24.52 -0.58
N ASP A 199 -12.47 24.71 -0.06
CA ASP A 199 -11.75 25.98 -0.10
C ASP A 199 -11.32 26.36 -1.53
N ASN A 200 -10.87 25.38 -2.32
CA ASN A 200 -10.40 25.57 -3.69
C ASN A 200 -11.48 25.36 -4.75
N LYS A 201 -12.74 25.70 -4.45
CA LYS A 201 -13.86 25.58 -5.39
C LYS A 201 -13.78 26.51 -6.61
N GLN A 202 -12.84 27.46 -6.63
CA GLN A 202 -12.68 28.41 -7.74
C GLN A 202 -12.35 27.67 -9.04
N GLY A 203 -13.10 27.96 -10.12
CA GLY A 203 -12.90 27.32 -11.43
C GLY A 203 -13.52 25.92 -11.57
N HIS A 204 -14.25 25.43 -10.57
CA HIS A 204 -15.02 24.19 -10.63
C HIS A 204 -16.51 24.46 -10.42
N SER A 205 -17.38 23.62 -11.00
CA SER A 205 -18.82 23.66 -10.69
C SER A 205 -19.07 23.21 -9.26
N ALA A 206 -20.17 23.67 -8.67
CA ALA A 206 -20.57 23.27 -7.32
C ALA A 206 -20.79 21.75 -7.23
N GLU A 207 -21.35 21.17 -8.30
CA GLU A 207 -21.60 19.75 -8.47
C GLU A 207 -20.30 18.95 -8.47
N ALA A 208 -19.30 19.38 -9.23
CA ALA A 208 -18.01 18.69 -9.30
C ALA A 208 -17.25 18.75 -7.96
N VAL A 209 -17.39 19.84 -7.19
CA VAL A 209 -16.83 19.91 -5.83
C VAL A 209 -17.58 18.97 -4.90
N LYS A 210 -18.93 18.95 -4.97
CA LYS A 210 -19.79 18.08 -4.17
C LYS A 210 -19.47 16.61 -4.41
N GLU A 211 -19.39 16.15 -5.66
CA GLU A 211 -19.05 14.76 -6.01
C GLU A 211 -17.72 14.34 -5.37
N LYS A 212 -16.67 15.17 -5.49
CA LYS A 212 -15.35 14.86 -4.91
C LYS A 212 -15.37 14.81 -3.38
N VAL A 213 -16.20 15.63 -2.73
CA VAL A 213 -16.41 15.61 -1.27
C VAL A 213 -17.16 14.34 -0.88
N GLU A 214 -18.20 13.96 -1.61
CA GLU A 214 -18.97 12.74 -1.38
C GLU A 214 -18.09 11.50 -1.55
N THR A 215 -17.23 11.43 -2.57
CA THR A 215 -16.26 10.35 -2.76
C THR A 215 -15.36 10.16 -1.53
N LEU A 216 -14.74 11.24 -1.05
CA LEU A 216 -13.81 11.19 0.08
C LEU A 216 -14.53 10.89 1.39
N THR A 217 -15.75 11.42 1.56
CA THR A 217 -16.60 11.15 2.72
C THR A 217 -17.00 9.68 2.76
N GLY A 218 -17.42 9.12 1.62
CA GLY A 218 -17.74 7.70 1.49
C GLY A 218 -16.56 6.80 1.86
N LEU A 219 -15.35 7.12 1.41
CA LEU A 219 -14.14 6.38 1.82
C LEU A 219 -13.93 6.45 3.33
N LYS A 220 -14.02 7.65 3.91
CA LYS A 220 -13.87 7.86 5.35
C LYS A 220 -14.88 7.03 6.13
N ASP A 221 -16.14 7.06 5.72
CA ASP A 221 -17.24 6.39 6.42
C ASP A 221 -17.15 4.86 6.31
N ALA A 222 -16.81 4.33 5.13
CA ALA A 222 -16.60 2.88 4.93
C ALA A 222 -15.52 2.34 5.88
N VAL A 223 -14.39 3.04 5.99
CA VAL A 223 -13.30 2.64 6.89
C VAL A 223 -13.68 2.86 8.36
N LYS A 224 -14.36 3.96 8.68
CA LYS A 224 -14.80 4.27 10.05
C LYS A 224 -15.81 3.26 10.58
N GLU A 225 -16.72 2.79 9.75
CA GLU A 225 -17.70 1.76 10.12
C GLU A 225 -16.99 0.49 10.59
N VAL A 226 -16.03 0.00 9.80
CA VAL A 226 -15.26 -1.21 10.15
C VAL A 226 -14.38 -0.98 11.37
N TYR A 227 -13.68 0.16 11.44
CA TYR A 227 -12.86 0.49 12.60
C TYR A 227 -13.69 0.52 13.89
N SER A 228 -14.88 1.14 13.87
CA SER A 228 -15.73 1.27 15.07
C SER A 228 -16.31 -0.06 15.55
N LYS A 229 -16.50 -1.03 14.66
CA LYS A 229 -16.93 -2.40 15.03
C LYS A 229 -15.81 -3.23 15.64
N ASN A 230 -14.56 -2.89 15.33
CA ASN A 230 -13.35 -3.62 15.68
C ASN A 230 -12.43 -2.83 16.66
N ALA A 231 -12.96 -1.81 17.33
CA ALA A 231 -12.25 -0.94 18.27
C ALA A 231 -12.53 -1.31 19.73
#